data_AF-A0A2C7AT30-F1
#
_entry.id   AF-A0A2C7AT30-F1
#
_cell.length_a   1.000
_cell.length_b   1.000
_cell.length_c   1.000
_cell.angle_alpha   90.00
_cell.angle_beta   90.00
_cell.angle_gamma   90.00
#
_symmetry.space_group_name_H-M   'P 1'
#
loop_
_entity.id
_entity.type
_entity.pdbx_description
1 polymer ?
#
loop_
_entity_poly.entity_id
_entity_poly.type
_entity_poly.pdbx_seq_one_letter_code
_entity_poly.pdbx_strand_id
1 'polypeptide(L)'
;MLLRRYDTTLKGYGERVQYSVFMVDCPPSHLLVLRHDLTDAMDIDEDSVVICDLGMSTSADAQRITWLGGQRYQSGGRSIII
;
A
#
# COMPACT_ATOMS: atom_id res chain seq x y z
N MET A 1 8.63 -15.94 4.50
CA MET A 1 8.93 -15.91 3.05
C MET A 1 8.02 -14.92 2.32
N LEU A 2 6.71 -14.96 2.60
CA LEU A 2 5.70 -13.92 2.41
C LEU A 2 6.23 -12.52 2.07
N LEU A 3 6.89 -11.86 3.03
CA LEU A 3 7.32 -10.47 2.89
C LEU A 3 8.23 -10.18 1.69
N ARG A 4 9.10 -11.12 1.30
CA ARG A 4 10.03 -10.90 0.18
C ARG A 4 9.31 -10.86 -1.16
N ARG A 5 8.22 -11.62 -1.31
CA ARG A 5 7.41 -11.63 -2.53
C ARG A 5 6.69 -10.30 -2.68
N TYR A 6 5.94 -9.89 -1.65
CA TYR A 6 5.22 -8.62 -1.65
C TYR A 6 6.12 -7.39 -1.73
N ASP A 7 7.28 -7.39 -1.08
CA ASP A 7 8.19 -6.25 -1.12
C ASP A 7 8.71 -5.96 -2.53
N THR A 8 8.85 -7.00 -3.36
CA THR A 8 9.28 -6.83 -4.76
C THR A 8 8.13 -6.33 -5.63
N THR A 9 6.93 -6.88 -5.45
CA THR A 9 5.72 -6.47 -6.16
C THR A 9 5.34 -5.03 -5.83
N LEU A 10 5.33 -4.65 -4.55
CA LEU A 10 4.80 -3.36 -4.07
C LEU A 10 5.78 -2.19 -4.18
N LYS A 11 7.10 -2.44 -4.31
CA LYS A 11 8.11 -1.38 -4.53
C LYS A 11 7.85 -0.54 -5.77
N GLY A 12 7.18 -1.09 -6.78
CA GLY A 12 6.81 -0.34 -7.99
C GLY A 12 5.56 0.53 -7.86
N TYR A 13 4.77 0.33 -6.80
CA TYR A 13 3.47 0.99 -6.62
C TYR A 13 3.47 2.03 -5.50
N GLY A 14 4.40 1.97 -4.54
CA GLY A 14 4.39 2.91 -3.43
C GLY A 14 5.52 2.74 -2.42
N GLU A 15 5.35 3.41 -1.27
CA GLU A 15 6.30 3.39 -0.17
C GLU A 15 5.90 2.39 0.92
N ARG A 16 6.89 1.71 1.47
CA ARG A 16 6.69 0.80 2.60
C ARG A 16 6.71 1.58 3.91
N VAL A 17 5.57 1.60 4.62
CA VAL A 17 5.42 2.42 5.84
C VAL A 17 5.54 1.64 7.14
N GLN A 18 5.22 0.33 7.13
CA GLN A 18 5.49 -0.60 8.23
C GLN A 18 5.97 -1.97 7.71
N TYR A 19 6.04 -2.97 8.58
CA TYR A 19 6.53 -4.30 8.24
C TYR A 19 5.68 -5.00 7.16
N SER A 20 4.38 -4.76 7.08
CA SER A 20 3.52 -5.32 6.02
C SER A 20 2.49 -4.30 5.54
N VAL A 21 2.79 -3.01 5.68
CA VAL A 21 1.88 -1.93 5.30
C VAL A 21 2.57 -1.05 4.28
N PHE A 22 1.89 -0.81 3.17
CA PHE A 22 2.38 -0.05 2.02
C PHE A 22 1.40 1.07 1.71
N MET A 23 1.96 2.24 1.41
CA MET A 23 1.24 3.42 0.97
C MET A 23 1.46 3.58 -0.53
N VAL A 24 0.40 3.40 -1.31
CA VAL A 24 0.42 3.36 -2.77
C VAL A 24 -0.25 4.62 -3.32
N ASP A 25 0.47 5.36 -4.15
CA ASP A 25 -0.11 6.40 -4.99
C ASP A 25 -0.19 5.93 -6.43
N CYS A 26 -1.40 5.62 -6.87
CA CYS A 26 -1.60 5.23 -8.26
C CYS A 26 -2.98 5.62 -8.81
N PRO A 27 -3.09 5.80 -10.14
CA PRO A 27 -4.38 5.94 -10.80
C PRO A 27 -5.26 4.69 -10.63
N PRO A 28 -6.59 4.80 -10.76
CA PRO A 28 -7.50 3.66 -10.62
C PRO A 28 -7.19 2.48 -11.56
N SER A 29 -6.62 2.74 -12.75
CA SER A 29 -6.20 1.69 -13.67
C SER A 29 -5.06 0.82 -13.13
N HIS A 30 -4.12 1.40 -12.39
CA HIS A 30 -3.02 0.68 -11.75
C HIS A 30 -3.50 -0.13 -10.54
N LEU A 31 -4.56 0.29 -9.85
CA LEU A 31 -5.15 -0.48 -8.76
C LEU A 31 -5.66 -1.86 -9.22
N LEU A 32 -6.17 -1.95 -10.46
CA LEU A 32 -6.62 -3.23 -11.01
C LEU A 32 -5.45 -4.18 -11.22
N VAL A 33 -4.36 -3.69 -11.80
CA VAL A 33 -3.13 -4.46 -12.03
C VAL A 33 -2.52 -4.88 -10.70
N LEU A 34 -2.46 -3.97 -9.73
CA LEU A 34 -1.95 -4.24 -8.40
C LEU A 34 -2.72 -5.36 -7.68
N ARG A 35 -4.06 -5.34 -7.75
CA ARG A 35 -4.89 -6.41 -7.19
C ARG A 35 -4.60 -7.77 -7.83
N HIS A 36 -4.42 -7.78 -9.14
CA HIS A 36 -4.05 -8.99 -9.88
C HIS A 36 -2.69 -9.52 -9.41
N ASP A 37 -1.67 -8.66 -9.40
CA ASP A 37 -0.30 -9.04 -9.01
C ASP A 37 -0.22 -9.50 -7.55
N LEU A 38 -0.99 -8.87 -6.65
CA LEU A 38 -1.09 -9.29 -5.26
C LEU A 38 -1.72 -10.68 -5.14
N THR A 39 -2.81 -10.93 -5.87
CA THR A 39 -3.50 -12.23 -5.82
C THR A 39 -2.61 -13.35 -6.36
N ASP A 40 -1.84 -13.09 -7.43
CA ASP A 40 -0.92 -14.06 -8.02
C ASP A 40 0.28 -14.38 -7.11
N ALA A 41 0.74 -13.38 -6.33
CA ALA A 41 1.84 -13.56 -5.38
C ALA A 41 1.41 -14.20 -4.05
N MET A 42 0.11 -14.21 -3.76
CA MET A 42 -0.48 -14.56 -2.46
C MET A 42 -0.71 -16.07 -2.31
N ASP A 43 -0.43 -16.59 -1.11
CA ASP A 43 -0.99 -17.87 -0.71
C ASP A 43 -2.41 -17.65 -0.15
N ILE A 44 -3.43 -17.93 -0.95
CA ILE A 44 -4.81 -17.52 -0.61
C ILE A 44 -5.39 -18.21 0.63
N ASP A 45 -4.79 -19.32 1.08
CA ASP A 45 -5.22 -20.04 2.27
C ASP A 45 -4.55 -19.52 3.54
N GLU A 46 -3.39 -18.87 3.43
CA GLU A 46 -2.60 -18.38 4.57
C GLU A 46 -2.57 -16.84 4.69
N ASP A 47 -2.73 -16.14 3.57
CA ASP A 47 -2.50 -14.70 3.47
C ASP A 47 -3.81 -13.91 3.35
N SER A 48 -3.77 -12.66 3.80
CA SER A 48 -4.83 -11.69 3.51
C SER A 48 -4.24 -10.30 3.29
N VAL A 49 -4.88 -9.56 2.39
CA VAL A 49 -4.52 -8.17 2.08
C VAL A 49 -5.78 -7.31 2.14
N VAL A 50 -5.70 -6.17 2.81
CA VAL A 50 -6.80 -5.19 2.91
C VAL A 50 -6.40 -3.93 2.18
N ILE A 51 -7.21 -3.51 1.21
CA ILE A 51 -6.97 -2.28 0.46
C ILE A 51 -7.94 -1.19 0.95
N CYS A 52 -7.38 -0.11 1.48
CA CYS A 52 -8.10 1.05 1.99
C CYS A 52 -7.86 2.26 1.08
N ASP A 53 -8.89 2.70 0.36
CA ASP A 53 -8.86 3.94 -0.41
C ASP A 53 -8.98 5.16 0.53
N LEU A 54 -7.97 6.03 0.52
CA LEU A 54 -7.97 7.26 1.32
C LEU A 54 -8.31 8.51 0.48
N GLY A 55 -8.70 8.37 -0.78
CA GLY A 55 -9.10 9.49 -1.64
C GLY A 55 -7.95 10.38 -2.13
N MET A 56 -8.29 11.54 -2.72
CA MET A 56 -7.31 12.39 -3.39
C MET A 56 -6.46 13.19 -2.40
N SER A 57 -5.14 13.00 -2.44
CA SER A 57 -4.20 13.72 -1.59
C SER A 57 -3.79 15.05 -2.21
N THR A 58 -4.25 16.12 -1.58
CA THR A 58 -3.44 17.33 -1.35
C THR A 58 -3.51 17.76 0.13
N SER A 59 -4.48 17.24 0.90
CA SER A 59 -4.68 17.53 2.33
C SER A 59 -5.30 16.36 3.11
N ALA A 60 -5.59 15.24 2.45
CA ALA A 60 -6.48 14.19 2.96
C ALA A 60 -5.75 13.12 3.81
N ASP A 61 -4.45 12.93 3.57
CA ASP A 61 -3.62 11.93 4.26
C ASP A 61 -3.39 12.32 5.72
N ALA A 62 -3.18 13.62 5.97
CA ALA A 62 -2.96 14.16 7.31
C ALA A 62 -4.21 14.08 8.22
N GLN A 63 -5.41 14.00 7.64
CA GLN A 63 -6.65 14.00 8.40
C GLN A 63 -7.19 12.58 8.68
N ARG A 64 -6.77 11.58 7.91
CA ARG A 64 -7.24 10.19 8.05
C ARG A 64 -6.18 9.22 8.59
N ILE A 65 -4.92 9.62 8.64
CA ILE A 65 -3.82 8.79 9.15
C ILE A 65 -3.19 9.46 10.37
N THR A 66 -3.19 8.73 11.48
CA THR A 66 -2.50 9.13 12.70
C THR A 66 -1.32 8.20 12.94
N TRP A 67 -0.12 8.76 13.03
CA TRP A 67 1.09 8.00 13.32
C TRP A 67 1.41 8.03 14.81
N LEU A 68 1.75 6.88 15.38
CA LEU A 68 2.28 6.76 16.73
C LEU A 68 3.71 6.20 16.66
N GLY A 69 4.68 6.94 17.22
CA GLY A 69 6.10 6.57 17.19
C GLY A 69 6.85 7.04 15.93
N GLY A 70 7.93 6.35 15.57
CA GLY A 70 8.82 6.75 14.48
C GLY A 70 8.22 6.54 13.09
N GLN A 71 8.02 7.63 12.34
CA GLN A 71 7.54 7.60 10.96
C GLN A 71 8.68 7.36 9.96
N ARG A 72 8.46 6.46 8.99
CA ARG A 72 9.38 6.20 7.88
C ARG A 72 8.85 6.65 6.51
N TYR A 73 7.59 7.09 6.45
CA TYR A 73 6.93 7.57 5.23
C TYR A 73 7.31 9.01 4.91
N GLN A 74 7.75 9.29 3.68
CA GLN A 74 7.97 10.64 3.18
C GLN A 74 6.89 10.96 2.12
N SER A 75 6.01 11.91 2.45
CA SER A 75 4.76 12.20 1.72
C SER A 75 4.93 12.46 0.22
N GLY A 76 4.01 11.91 -0.60
CA GLY A 76 3.83 12.27 -2.00
C GLY A 76 2.53 11.71 -2.61
N GLY A 77 1.55 12.59 -2.87
CA GLY A 77 0.38 12.33 -3.73
C GLY A 77 -0.70 11.35 -3.21
N ARG A 78 -1.70 11.01 -4.05
CA ARG A 78 -2.96 10.32 -3.65
C ARG A 78 -2.61 9.02 -2.94
N SER A 79 -3.27 8.70 -1.84
CA SER A 79 -2.76 7.61 -1.01
C SER A 79 -3.76 6.48 -0.82
N ILE A 80 -3.29 5.25 -0.96
CA ILE A 80 -4.02 4.01 -0.69
C ILE A 80 -3.16 3.20 0.27
N ILE A 81 -3.75 2.68 1.34
CA ILE A 81 -3.04 1.77 2.25
C ILE A 81 -3.37 0.33 1.86
N ILE A 82 -2.32 -0.48 1.75
CA ILE A 82 -2.35 -1.92 1.51
C ILE A 82 -1.63 -2.63 2.65
#